data_AF-A0A7S3UXK9-F1
#
_entry.id   AF-A0A7S3UXK9-F1
#
_cell.length_a   1.000
_cell.length_b   1.000
_cell.length_c   1.000
_cell.angle_alpha   90.00
_cell.angle_beta   90.00
_cell.angle_gamma   90.00
#
_symmetry.space_group_name_H-M   'P 1'
#
loop_
_entity.id
_entity.type
_entity.pdbx_description
1 polymer ?
#
loop_
_entity_poly.entity_id
_entity_poly.type
_entity_poly.pdbx_seq_one_letter_code
_entity_poly.pdbx_strand_id
1 'polypeptide(L)'
;APSCTREIAQYSHRRMDAHHRLREEVGKGLEAKVLEGVLGGEPASPAEVDQLVSVLTEVLWEAFKVATPKRKRPHWKRSVAWWSPELEEVKRAYYRARHRRRRSRQCWVQYQKSRAEWRRAKRKAKSSSWQKFCSEVTDPLERVLQILKGTRASPVSTIKGPDGKVIADPEESVRTLLDSFWPDASQGDVEGDLEL
;
A
#
# COMPACT_ATOMS: atom_id res chain seq x y z
N ALA A 1 21.26 13.71 -5.85
CA ALA A 1 20.53 12.46 -6.12
C ALA A 1 19.11 12.59 -5.59
N PRO A 2 18.05 12.21 -6.34
CA PRO A 2 16.70 12.27 -5.79
C PRO A 2 16.60 11.34 -4.57
N SER A 3 16.10 11.88 -3.46
CA SER A 3 15.88 11.14 -2.23
C SER A 3 14.89 10.00 -2.46
N CYS A 4 15.16 8.81 -1.90
CA CYS A 4 14.33 7.60 -1.98
C CYS A 4 12.84 7.85 -1.65
N THR A 5 12.54 8.83 -0.79
CA THR A 5 11.15 9.22 -0.48
C THR A 5 10.43 9.89 -1.65
N ARG A 6 11.14 10.67 -2.46
CA ARG A 6 10.60 11.36 -3.65
C ARG A 6 10.21 10.35 -4.75
N GLU A 7 11.01 9.30 -4.94
CA GLU A 7 10.69 8.22 -5.88
C GLU A 7 9.47 7.40 -5.44
N ILE A 8 9.36 7.08 -4.15
CA ILE A 8 8.21 6.34 -3.61
C ILE A 8 6.91 7.14 -3.74
N ALA A 9 6.94 8.44 -3.46
CA ALA A 9 5.80 9.33 -3.62
C ALA A 9 5.36 9.39 -5.09
N GLN A 10 6.28 9.68 -6.01
CA GLN A 10 5.98 9.73 -7.45
C GLN A 10 5.44 8.40 -8.00
N TYR A 11 5.98 7.27 -7.54
CA TYR A 11 5.46 5.94 -7.89
C TYR A 11 4.03 5.74 -7.38
N SER A 12 3.74 6.20 -6.15
CA SER A 12 2.40 6.09 -5.57
C SER A 12 1.35 6.93 -6.32
N HIS A 13 1.71 8.15 -6.75
CA HIS A 13 0.85 9.04 -7.52
C HIS A 13 0.63 8.53 -8.95
N ARG A 14 1.70 8.19 -9.68
CA ARG A 14 1.58 7.60 -11.04
C ARG A 14 0.68 6.36 -11.05
N ARG A 15 0.72 5.55 -9.98
CA ARG A 15 -0.10 4.35 -9.83
C ARG A 15 -1.57 4.67 -9.50
N MET A 16 -1.84 5.74 -8.77
CA MET A 16 -3.21 6.23 -8.52
C MET A 16 -3.82 6.80 -9.80
N ASP A 17 -3.06 7.59 -10.54
CA ASP A 17 -3.49 8.19 -11.81
C ASP A 17 -3.78 7.10 -12.86
N ALA A 18 -2.94 6.05 -12.94
CA ALA A 18 -3.19 4.91 -13.82
C ALA A 18 -4.49 4.18 -13.46
N HIS A 19 -4.81 4.00 -12.17
CA HIS A 19 -6.06 3.38 -11.74
C HIS A 19 -7.28 4.25 -12.02
N HIS A 20 -7.16 5.57 -11.88
CA HIS A 20 -8.21 6.51 -12.23
C HIS A 20 -8.51 6.50 -13.72
N ARG A 21 -7.46 6.56 -14.57
CA ARG A 21 -7.58 6.47 -16.03
C ARG A 21 -8.23 5.16 -16.47
N LEU A 22 -7.80 4.02 -15.93
CA LEU A 22 -8.42 2.72 -16.23
C LEU A 22 -9.91 2.68 -15.85
N ARG A 23 -10.30 3.31 -14.74
CA ARG A 23 -11.72 3.40 -14.34
C ARG A 23 -12.52 4.27 -15.30
N GLU A 24 -11.96 5.40 -15.75
CA GLU A 24 -12.62 6.24 -16.75
C GLU A 24 -12.72 5.56 -18.10
N GLU A 25 -11.69 4.86 -18.56
CA GLU A 25 -11.70 4.12 -19.83
C GLU A 25 -12.77 3.02 -19.82
N VAL A 26 -12.85 2.23 -18.74
CA VAL A 26 -13.90 1.22 -18.59
C VAL A 26 -15.29 1.85 -18.48
N GLY A 27 -15.42 2.97 -17.77
CA GLY A 27 -16.67 3.72 -17.68
C GLY A 27 -17.16 4.20 -19.05
N LYS A 28 -16.28 4.84 -19.83
CA LYS A 28 -16.57 5.28 -21.20
C LYS A 28 -16.93 4.11 -22.12
N GLY A 29 -16.25 2.98 -21.98
CA GLY A 29 -16.59 1.76 -22.73
C GLY A 29 -17.96 1.19 -22.37
N LEU A 30 -18.37 1.30 -21.10
CA LEU A 30 -19.71 0.93 -20.63
C LEU A 30 -20.78 1.84 -21.26
N GLU A 31 -20.57 3.15 -21.17
CA GLU A 31 -21.48 4.17 -21.69
C GLU A 31 -21.65 4.04 -23.21
N ALA A 32 -20.56 3.78 -23.94
CA ALA A 32 -20.61 3.54 -25.38
C ALA A 32 -21.47 2.31 -25.73
N LYS A 33 -21.31 1.19 -25.03
CA LYS A 33 -22.13 -0.02 -25.26
C LYS A 33 -23.61 0.16 -24.93
N VAL A 34 -23.94 1.05 -23.99
CA VAL A 34 -25.33 1.44 -23.69
C VAL A 34 -25.89 2.34 -24.80
N LEU A 35 -25.10 3.32 -25.27
CA LEU A 35 -25.49 4.23 -26.35
C LEU A 35 -25.66 3.51 -27.70
N GLU A 36 -24.86 2.49 -27.98
CA GLU A 36 -24.97 1.63 -29.18
C GLU A 36 -26.20 0.70 -29.12
N GLY A 37 -26.95 0.67 -28.01
CA GLY A 37 -28.12 -0.18 -27.83
C GLY A 37 -27.79 -1.67 -27.62
N VAL A 38 -26.50 -2.01 -27.52
CA VAL A 38 -26.02 -3.38 -27.26
C VAL A 38 -26.35 -3.81 -25.83
N LEU A 39 -26.40 -2.88 -24.88
CA LEU A 39 -26.83 -3.12 -23.50
C LEU A 39 -28.13 -2.35 -23.23
N GLY A 40 -29.19 -3.06 -22.85
CA GLY A 40 -30.50 -2.46 -22.55
C GLY A 40 -31.49 -2.45 -23.71
N GLY A 41 -31.13 -3.00 -24.88
CA GLY A 41 -32.08 -3.28 -25.96
C GLY A 41 -33.05 -4.41 -25.61
N GLU A 42 -34.26 -4.34 -26.16
CA GLU A 42 -35.29 -5.37 -25.97
C GLU A 42 -34.95 -6.59 -26.85
N PRO A 43 -34.77 -7.79 -26.25
CA PRO A 43 -34.38 -8.98 -27.01
C PRO A 43 -35.54 -9.47 -27.87
N ALA A 44 -35.28 -9.67 -29.17
CA ALA A 44 -36.27 -10.19 -30.12
C ALA A 44 -36.31 -11.72 -30.15
N SER A 45 -35.28 -12.41 -29.63
CA SER A 45 -35.22 -13.87 -29.60
C SER A 45 -34.50 -14.44 -28.37
N PRO A 46 -34.75 -15.72 -27.98
CA PRO A 46 -34.03 -16.37 -26.90
C PRO A 46 -32.50 -16.45 -27.12
N ALA A 47 -32.05 -16.58 -28.37
CA ALA A 47 -30.63 -16.61 -28.71
C ALA A 47 -29.95 -15.24 -28.49
N GLU A 48 -30.68 -14.15 -28.70
CA GLU A 48 -30.19 -12.79 -28.41
C GLU A 48 -30.08 -12.56 -26.90
N VAL A 49 -30.97 -13.14 -26.09
CA VAL A 49 -30.87 -13.07 -24.62
C VAL A 49 -29.54 -13.64 -24.15
N ASP A 50 -29.15 -14.82 -24.63
CA ASP A 50 -27.88 -15.46 -24.24
C ASP A 50 -26.66 -14.61 -24.67
N GLN A 51 -26.73 -13.99 -25.85
CA GLN A 51 -25.68 -13.09 -26.33
C GLN A 51 -25.58 -11.83 -25.46
N LEU A 52 -26.71 -11.22 -25.10
CA LEU A 52 -26.75 -10.05 -24.22
C LEU A 52 -26.21 -10.36 -22.82
N VAL A 53 -26.56 -11.52 -22.26
CA VAL A 53 -26.04 -11.99 -20.97
C VAL A 53 -24.52 -12.20 -21.05
N SER A 54 -24.00 -12.78 -22.13
CA SER A 54 -22.57 -12.94 -22.35
C SER A 54 -21.85 -11.59 -22.38
N VAL A 55 -22.37 -10.63 -23.16
CA VAL A 55 -21.77 -9.29 -23.24
C VAL A 55 -21.82 -8.58 -21.89
N LEU A 56 -22.94 -8.64 -21.17
CA LEU A 56 -23.07 -8.02 -19.86
C LEU A 56 -22.10 -8.62 -18.84
N THR A 57 -21.99 -9.95 -18.80
CA THR A 57 -21.10 -10.65 -17.86
C THR A 57 -19.63 -10.35 -18.13
N GLU A 58 -19.20 -10.31 -19.39
CA GLU A 58 -17.84 -9.90 -19.77
C GLU A 58 -17.54 -8.47 -19.31
N VAL A 59 -18.45 -7.55 -19.57
CA VAL A 59 -18.31 -6.13 -19.22
C VAL A 59 -18.24 -5.93 -17.71
N LEU A 60 -19.13 -6.58 -16.95
CA LEU A 60 -19.11 -6.56 -15.49
C LEU A 60 -17.82 -7.17 -14.95
N TRP A 61 -17.29 -8.22 -15.58
CA TRP A 61 -16.06 -8.87 -15.16
C TRP A 61 -14.83 -7.99 -15.39
N GLU A 62 -14.75 -7.28 -16.52
CA GLU A 62 -13.69 -6.30 -16.77
C GLU A 62 -13.77 -5.11 -15.80
N ALA A 63 -14.97 -4.58 -15.57
CA ALA A 63 -15.19 -3.55 -14.56
C ALA A 63 -14.77 -4.03 -13.16
N PHE A 64 -15.11 -5.27 -12.80
CA PHE A 64 -14.71 -5.88 -11.54
C PHE A 64 -13.19 -6.02 -11.41
N LYS A 65 -12.48 -6.46 -12.47
CA LYS A 65 -11.01 -6.57 -12.46
C LYS A 65 -10.33 -5.23 -12.23
N VAL A 66 -10.84 -4.16 -12.85
CA VAL A 66 -10.30 -2.80 -12.72
C VAL A 66 -10.66 -2.17 -11.37
N ALA A 67 -11.90 -2.38 -10.90
CA ALA A 67 -12.35 -1.92 -9.59
C ALA A 67 -11.63 -2.65 -8.44
N THR A 68 -11.31 -3.92 -8.63
CA THR A 68 -10.77 -4.84 -7.62
C THR A 68 -9.42 -5.43 -8.05
N PRO A 69 -8.39 -4.60 -8.26
CA PRO A 69 -7.06 -5.10 -8.61
C PRO A 69 -6.54 -6.00 -7.48
N LYS A 70 -6.09 -7.22 -7.83
CA LYS A 70 -5.48 -8.14 -6.86
C LYS A 70 -4.28 -7.45 -6.20
N ARG A 71 -4.47 -6.98 -4.96
CA ARG A 71 -3.42 -6.34 -4.17
C ARG A 71 -2.37 -7.39 -3.81
N LYS A 72 -1.34 -7.53 -4.64
CA LYS A 72 -0.11 -8.24 -4.26
C LYS A 72 0.56 -7.43 -3.16
N ARG A 73 0.41 -7.84 -1.90
CA ARG A 73 1.26 -7.30 -0.81
C ARG A 73 2.71 -7.59 -1.21
N PRO A 74 3.58 -6.57 -1.30
CA PRO A 74 4.98 -6.80 -1.64
C PRO A 74 5.58 -7.82 -0.68
N HIS A 75 6.34 -8.78 -1.22
CA HIS A 75 7.00 -9.84 -0.46
C HIS A 75 7.77 -9.29 0.76
N TRP A 76 8.44 -8.15 0.59
CA TRP A 76 9.22 -7.49 1.64
C TRP A 76 8.37 -7.00 2.82
N LYS A 77 7.06 -6.75 2.62
CA LYS A 77 6.13 -6.40 3.70
C LYS A 77 5.67 -7.61 4.53
N ARG A 78 6.15 -8.82 4.23
CA ARG A 78 5.84 -10.05 4.97
C ARG A 78 6.96 -10.53 5.89
N SER A 79 8.17 -10.00 5.72
CA SER A 79 9.30 -10.42 6.54
C SER A 79 9.29 -9.64 7.85
N VAL A 80 9.04 -10.34 8.96
CA VAL A 80 9.19 -9.76 10.29
C VAL A 80 10.68 -9.48 10.51
N ALA A 81 11.06 -8.34 11.08
CA ALA A 81 12.46 -7.90 11.16
C ALA A 81 13.41 -8.90 11.87
N TRP A 82 12.90 -9.74 12.77
CA TRP A 82 13.68 -10.79 13.45
C TRP A 82 13.73 -12.12 12.69
N TRP A 83 13.06 -12.22 11.54
CA TRP A 83 13.04 -13.43 10.73
C TRP A 83 14.29 -13.50 9.85
N SER A 84 15.04 -14.58 9.96
CA SER A 84 16.24 -14.81 9.14
C SER A 84 16.17 -16.17 8.42
N PRO A 85 16.91 -16.37 7.32
CA PRO A 85 16.98 -17.66 6.62
C PRO A 85 17.43 -18.79 7.55
N GLU A 86 18.40 -18.53 8.42
CA GLU A 86 18.93 -19.50 9.38
C GLU A 86 17.84 -19.93 10.39
N LEU A 87 16.98 -18.99 10.81
CA LEU A 87 15.87 -19.28 11.70
C LEU A 87 14.81 -20.18 11.02
N GLU A 88 14.59 -20.00 9.72
CA GLU A 88 13.69 -20.85 8.93
C GLU A 88 14.25 -22.28 8.78
N GLU A 89 15.57 -22.46 8.68
CA GLU A 89 16.19 -23.79 8.68
C GLU A 89 16.00 -24.53 10.01
N VAL A 90 16.26 -23.86 11.14
CA VAL A 90 16.05 -24.43 12.48
C VAL A 90 14.57 -24.79 12.69
N LYS A 91 13.66 -23.93 12.23
CA LYS A 91 12.21 -24.20 12.23
C LYS A 91 11.88 -25.46 11.43
N ARG A 92 12.37 -25.58 10.19
CA ARG A 92 12.15 -26.77 9.35
C ARG A 92 12.68 -28.04 10.02
N ALA A 93 13.86 -28.00 10.62
CA ALA A 93 14.43 -29.10 11.38
C ALA A 93 13.51 -29.52 12.56
N TYR A 94 13.03 -28.55 13.33
CA TYR A 94 12.06 -28.78 14.40
C TYR A 94 10.76 -29.44 13.91
N TYR A 95 10.15 -28.94 12.83
CA TYR A 95 8.90 -29.53 12.31
C TYR A 95 9.13 -30.95 11.79
N ARG A 96 10.23 -31.21 11.07
CA ARG A 96 10.60 -32.57 10.63
C ARG A 96 10.73 -33.53 11.81
N ALA A 97 11.41 -33.11 12.88
CA ALA A 97 11.54 -33.92 14.10
C ALA A 97 10.20 -34.10 14.82
N ARG A 98 9.36 -33.06 14.86
CA ARG A 98 8.00 -33.11 15.45
C ARG A 98 7.10 -34.14 14.76
N HIS A 99 7.18 -34.28 13.44
CA HIS A 99 6.41 -35.29 12.70
C HIS A 99 6.89 -36.72 12.98
N ARG A 100 8.20 -36.91 13.16
CA ARG A 100 8.78 -38.24 13.43
C ARG A 100 8.78 -38.64 14.91
N ARG A 101 8.39 -37.75 15.83
CA ARG A 101 8.57 -37.91 17.28
C ARG A 101 8.00 -39.20 17.91
N ARG A 102 7.01 -39.83 17.27
CA ARG A 102 6.36 -41.07 17.75
C ARG A 102 6.94 -42.35 17.15
N ARG A 103 7.89 -42.27 16.20
CA ARG A 103 8.42 -43.44 15.49
C ARG A 103 9.39 -44.29 16.33
N SER A 104 10.16 -43.66 17.20
CA SER A 104 11.12 -44.36 18.08
C SER A 104 11.55 -43.46 19.24
N ARG A 105 12.17 -44.05 20.27
CA ARG A 105 12.79 -43.31 21.38
C ARG A 105 13.87 -42.34 20.89
N GLN A 106 14.65 -42.72 19.88
CA GLN A 106 15.65 -41.85 19.26
C GLN A 106 15.00 -40.64 18.57
N CYS A 107 13.88 -40.85 17.86
CA CYS A 107 13.13 -39.76 17.25
C CYS A 107 12.54 -38.80 18.30
N TRP A 108 12.13 -39.31 19.46
CA TRP A 108 11.69 -38.48 20.59
C TRP A 108 12.82 -37.61 21.15
N VAL A 109 14.00 -38.18 21.35
CA VAL A 109 15.20 -37.43 21.79
C VAL A 109 15.56 -36.35 20.79
N GLN A 110 15.55 -36.67 19.48
CA GLN A 110 15.84 -35.69 18.42
C GLN A 110 14.80 -34.55 18.38
N TYR A 111 13.52 -34.87 18.63
CA TYR A 111 12.48 -33.86 18.77
C TYR A 111 12.72 -32.94 19.97
N GLN A 112 13.10 -33.49 21.14
CA GLN A 112 13.40 -32.65 22.32
C GLN A 112 14.59 -31.71 22.06
N LYS A 113 15.67 -32.21 21.45
CA LYS A 113 16.84 -31.41 21.06
C LYS A 113 16.45 -30.27 20.11
N SER A 114 15.82 -30.59 18.98
CA SER A 114 15.39 -29.60 17.99
C SER A 114 14.34 -28.62 18.52
N ARG A 115 13.49 -29.03 19.46
CA ARG A 115 12.53 -28.15 20.15
C ARG A 115 13.25 -27.13 21.04
N ALA A 116 14.26 -27.56 21.80
CA ALA A 116 15.05 -26.67 22.65
C ALA A 116 15.83 -25.67 21.81
N GLU A 117 16.48 -26.14 20.74
CA GLU A 117 17.20 -25.33 19.77
C GLU A 117 16.29 -24.29 19.10
N TRP A 118 15.14 -24.71 18.56
CA TRP A 118 14.16 -23.80 17.96
C TRP A 118 13.69 -22.71 18.93
N ARG A 119 13.38 -23.08 20.18
CA ARG A 119 12.95 -22.11 21.20
C ARG A 119 14.07 -21.11 21.52
N ARG A 120 15.31 -21.58 21.65
CA ARG A 120 16.47 -20.72 21.92
C ARG A 120 16.72 -19.77 20.75
N ALA A 121 16.78 -20.29 19.53
CA ALA A 121 17.01 -19.51 18.32
C ALA A 121 15.91 -18.45 18.12
N LYS A 122 14.63 -18.81 18.29
CA LYS A 122 13.50 -17.88 18.19
C LYS A 122 13.57 -16.76 19.23
N ARG A 123 13.90 -17.07 20.49
CA ARG A 123 14.04 -16.05 21.53
C ARG A 123 15.22 -15.13 21.26
N LYS A 124 16.37 -15.69 20.86
CA LYS A 124 17.57 -14.92 20.50
C LYS A 124 17.28 -13.99 19.33
N ALA A 125 16.68 -14.48 18.24
CA ALA A 125 16.37 -13.67 17.07
C ALA A 125 15.46 -12.48 17.41
N LYS A 126 14.39 -12.73 18.20
CA LYS A 126 13.50 -11.66 18.70
C LYS A 126 14.25 -10.65 19.56
N SER A 127 15.03 -11.12 20.54
CA SER A 127 15.77 -10.27 21.45
C SER A 127 16.82 -9.43 20.74
N SER A 128 17.59 -10.03 19.81
CA SER A 128 18.60 -9.33 19.03
C SER A 128 17.98 -8.31 18.08
N SER A 129 16.85 -8.63 17.44
CA SER A 129 16.13 -7.65 16.63
C SER A 129 15.57 -6.51 17.47
N TRP A 130 15.08 -6.78 18.68
CA TRP A 130 14.60 -5.74 19.59
C TRP A 130 15.75 -4.88 20.10
N GLN A 131 16.88 -5.48 20.44
CA GLN A 131 18.09 -4.76 20.85
C GLN A 131 18.62 -3.86 19.73
N LYS A 132 18.70 -4.39 18.50
CA LYS A 132 19.05 -3.60 17.31
C LYS A 132 18.08 -2.43 17.11
N PHE A 133 16.79 -2.72 17.19
CA PHE A 133 15.74 -1.72 17.11
C PHE A 133 15.94 -0.62 18.16
N CYS A 134 16.19 -0.96 19.43
CA CYS A 134 16.46 0.02 20.48
C CYS A 134 17.77 0.80 20.27
N SER A 135 18.82 0.17 19.74
CA SER A 135 20.11 0.84 19.52
C SER A 135 20.11 1.82 18.34
N GLU A 136 19.22 1.64 17.37
CA GLU A 136 19.06 2.53 16.21
C GLU A 136 18.20 3.78 16.53
N VAL A 137 17.69 3.89 17.76
CA VAL A 137 16.82 4.99 18.19
C VAL A 137 17.65 6.05 18.91
N THR A 138 17.84 7.20 18.27
CA THR A 138 18.50 8.37 18.87
C THR A 138 17.58 9.10 19.85
N ASP A 139 16.31 9.29 19.49
CA ASP A 139 15.26 9.82 20.36
C ASP A 139 14.08 8.83 20.46
N PRO A 140 13.77 8.31 21.67
CA PRO A 140 12.62 7.45 21.90
C PRO A 140 11.29 8.03 21.39
N LEU A 141 11.09 9.35 21.49
CA LEU A 141 9.83 10.00 21.11
C LEU A 141 9.66 10.05 19.59
N GLU A 142 10.72 10.38 18.85
CA GLU A 142 10.71 10.35 17.38
C GLU A 142 10.29 8.99 16.84
N ARG A 143 10.78 7.90 17.46
CA ARG A 143 10.45 6.54 17.03
C ARG A 143 9.02 6.13 17.36
N VAL A 144 8.52 6.50 18.53
CA VAL A 144 7.11 6.29 18.90
C VAL A 144 6.21 7.02 17.89
N LEU A 145 6.55 8.26 17.54
CA LEU A 145 5.84 9.02 16.53
C LEU A 145 5.89 8.34 15.15
N GLN A 146 7.03 7.77 14.73
CA GLN A 146 7.11 7.01 13.47
C GLN A 146 6.29 5.71 13.49
N ILE A 147 6.24 5.00 14.62
CA ILE A 147 5.41 3.79 14.78
C ILE A 147 3.93 4.17 14.72
N LEU A 148 3.52 5.23 15.42
CA LEU A 148 2.14 5.70 15.48
C LEU A 148 1.66 6.28 14.15
N LYS A 149 2.50 7.09 13.47
CA LYS A 149 2.22 7.60 12.11
C LYS A 149 2.19 6.47 11.07
N GLY A 150 2.83 5.34 11.37
CA GLY A 150 3.06 4.26 10.44
C GLY A 150 4.10 4.62 9.37
N THR A 151 4.77 3.61 8.79
CA THR A 151 5.78 3.79 7.72
C THR A 151 5.18 4.16 6.37
N ARG A 152 4.08 4.92 6.36
CA ARG A 152 3.54 5.51 5.14
C ARG A 152 3.88 6.99 5.23
N ALA A 153 4.70 7.45 4.31
CA ALA A 153 4.60 8.84 3.91
C ALA A 153 3.15 9.01 3.44
N SER A 154 2.30 9.61 4.27
CA SER A 154 1.06 10.17 3.77
C SER A 154 1.48 11.12 2.65
N PRO A 155 0.95 10.97 1.42
CA PRO A 155 1.25 11.94 0.38
C PRO A 155 0.93 13.31 0.95
N VAL A 156 1.93 14.20 0.90
CA VAL A 156 1.94 15.46 1.65
C VAL A 156 0.86 16.43 1.18
N SER A 157 0.14 16.10 0.10
CA SER A 157 -1.00 16.91 -0.32
C SER A 157 -2.17 16.06 -0.84
N THR A 158 -3.35 16.44 -0.38
CA THR A 158 -4.64 16.15 -1.04
C THR A 158 -5.07 17.37 -1.88
N ILE A 159 -4.20 18.36 -2.02
CA ILE A 159 -4.52 19.68 -2.57
C ILE A 159 -4.28 19.65 -4.07
N LYS A 160 -5.29 20.08 -4.82
CA LYS A 160 -5.21 20.27 -6.26
C LYS A 160 -4.76 21.70 -6.51
N GLY A 161 -3.78 21.87 -7.38
CA GLY A 161 -3.40 23.19 -7.87
C GLY A 161 -4.48 23.77 -8.79
N PRO A 162 -4.31 25.03 -9.23
CA PRO A 162 -5.24 25.71 -10.12
C PRO A 162 -5.46 24.96 -11.45
N ASP A 163 -4.47 24.16 -11.90
CA ASP A 163 -4.56 23.31 -13.09
C ASP A 163 -5.34 21.99 -12.87
N GLY A 164 -5.92 21.78 -11.69
CA GLY A 164 -6.66 20.55 -11.32
C GLY A 164 -5.78 19.33 -11.03
N LYS A 165 -4.45 19.43 -11.19
CA LYS A 165 -3.47 18.38 -10.86
C LYS A 165 -3.13 18.38 -9.37
N VAL A 166 -2.91 17.20 -8.79
CA VAL A 166 -2.51 17.04 -7.39
C VAL A 166 -1.05 17.46 -7.22
N ILE A 167 -0.81 18.39 -6.31
CA ILE A 167 0.53 18.95 -6.06
C ILE A 167 1.39 17.91 -5.32
N ALA A 168 2.50 17.49 -5.92
CA ALA A 168 3.37 16.48 -5.31
C ALA A 168 4.41 17.07 -4.35
N ASP A 169 4.66 18.38 -4.46
CA ASP A 169 5.66 19.08 -3.67
C ASP A 169 5.06 19.67 -2.37
N PRO A 170 5.64 19.38 -1.20
CA PRO A 170 5.18 19.92 0.08
C PRO A 170 5.14 21.45 0.14
N GLU A 171 6.16 22.13 -0.39
CA GLU A 171 6.25 23.58 -0.30
C GLU A 171 5.23 24.25 -1.21
N GLU A 172 5.09 23.74 -2.44
CA GLU A 172 4.06 24.19 -3.38
C GLU A 172 2.64 23.98 -2.83
N SER A 173 2.42 22.89 -2.07
CA SER A 173 1.14 22.61 -1.42
C SER A 173 0.84 23.61 -0.31
N VAL A 174 1.84 23.96 0.51
CA VAL A 174 1.70 24.98 1.56
C VAL A 174 1.48 26.36 0.96
N ARG A 175 2.22 26.73 -0.09
CA ARG A 175 2.03 28.01 -0.80
C ARG A 175 0.62 28.12 -1.39
N THR A 176 0.12 27.06 -2.02
CA THR A 176 -1.25 27.02 -2.58
C THR A 176 -2.32 27.11 -1.49
N LEU A 177 -2.10 26.47 -0.33
CA LEU A 177 -3.01 26.62 0.81
C LEU A 177 -3.03 28.06 1.33
N LEU A 178 -1.85 28.66 1.51
CA LEU A 178 -1.75 30.03 2.00
C LEU A 178 -2.41 31.01 1.05
N ASP A 179 -2.19 30.88 -0.26
CA ASP A 179 -2.79 31.72 -1.29
C ASP A 179 -4.32 31.54 -1.38
N SER A 180 -4.81 30.30 -1.25
CA SER A 180 -6.25 30.01 -1.32
C SER A 180 -7.03 30.42 -0.07
N PHE A 181 -6.43 30.35 1.12
CA PHE A 181 -7.12 30.63 2.38
C PHE A 181 -6.81 32.01 2.96
N TRP A 182 -5.66 32.60 2.60
CA TRP A 182 -5.19 33.90 3.08
C TRP A 182 -4.56 34.74 1.93
N PRO A 183 -5.34 35.14 0.92
CA PRO A 183 -4.85 35.96 -0.19
C PRO A 183 -4.31 37.32 0.27
N ASP A 184 -4.85 37.87 1.37
CA ASP A 184 -4.49 39.18 1.93
C ASP A 184 -3.07 39.22 2.50
N ALA A 185 -2.46 38.08 2.85
CA ALA A 185 -1.09 38.04 3.36
C ALA A 185 -0.02 38.38 2.29
N SER A 186 -0.42 38.40 1.00
CA SER A 186 0.44 38.73 -0.14
C SER A 186 0.26 40.16 -0.65
N GLN A 187 -0.84 40.83 -0.27
CA GLN A 187 -1.04 42.25 -0.48
C GLN A 187 -0.46 42.97 0.73
N GLY A 188 0.84 43.29 0.67
CA GLY A 188 1.42 44.17 1.68
C GLY A 188 0.61 45.46 1.76
N ASP A 189 0.11 45.78 2.95
CA ASP A 189 -0.47 47.07 3.26
C ASP A 189 0.57 48.15 2.96
N VAL A 190 0.45 48.82 1.81
CA VAL A 190 1.10 50.09 1.56
C VAL A 190 0.16 51.18 2.05
N GLU A 191 -0.07 51.28 3.35
CA GLU A 191 -0.81 52.42 3.88
C GLU A 191 -0.48 52.67 5.36
N GLY A 192 0.23 53.76 5.62
CA GLY A 192 0.03 54.48 6.89
C GLY A 192 1.23 54.81 7.78
N ASP A 193 2.47 54.89 7.30
CA ASP A 193 3.56 55.53 8.09
C ASP A 193 3.73 57.00 7.69
N LEU A 194 2.72 57.83 7.99
CA LEU A 194 2.89 59.27 8.20
C LEU A 194 1.97 59.72 9.34
N GLU A 195 2.60 60.32 10.35
CA GLU A 195 2.05 60.94 11.57
C GLU A 195 1.78 60.03 12.78
N LEU A 196 2.81 59.87 13.63
CA LEU A 196 2.92 60.58 14.92
C LEU A 196 4.33 60.43 15.53
#